data_AF-A0A3R7Q7G7-F1
#
_entry.id   AF-A0A3R7Q7G7-F1
#
_cell.length_a   1.000
_cell.length_b   1.000
_cell.length_c   1.000
_cell.angle_alpha   90.00
_cell.angle_beta   90.00
_cell.angle_gamma   90.00
#
_symmetry.space_group_name_H-M   'P 1'
#
loop_
_entity.id
_entity.type
_entity.pdbx_description
1 polymer ?
#
loop_
_entity_poly.entity_id
_entity_poly.type
_entity_poly.pdbx_seq_one_letter_code
_entity_poly.pdbx_strand_id
1 'polypeptide(L)'
;MFRVLEWQRGWQGTVAGSGQDGAREHGRGTLGRGVARGGGVCAQAIPLLVQVIQSPDARSEVNLNPTENAIAAVTKILKYNNSAVNVDEVIPVWLSWLPVWEDTDEAPHVYGYLCDLIDGNHPLVLGPNNSNLPRLMLIFSEAFRREAVEKEAEVTQRMLNIVRQLQANPEVFQACISQLSQEQQLALHKYLTT
;
A
#
# COMPACT_ATOMS: atom_id res chain seq x y z
N MET A 1 -16.67 10.19 4.68
CA MET A 1 -15.45 10.74 5.32
C MET A 1 -15.30 10.35 6.79
N PHE A 2 -16.29 10.62 7.67
CA PHE A 2 -16.19 10.35 9.12
C PHE A 2 -15.91 8.88 9.51
N ARG A 3 -16.51 7.91 8.81
CA ARG A 3 -16.40 6.48 9.17
C ARG A 3 -15.05 5.82 8.86
N VAL A 4 -14.29 6.33 7.88
CA VAL A 4 -12.97 5.76 7.52
C VAL A 4 -11.91 6.19 8.53
N LEU A 5 -11.94 7.47 8.93
CA LEU A 5 -11.04 8.02 9.95
C LEU A 5 -11.29 7.42 11.34
N GLU A 6 -12.55 7.15 11.72
CA GLU A 6 -12.88 6.46 12.97
C GLU A 6 -12.37 5.01 13.00
N TRP A 7 -12.44 4.31 11.86
CA TRP A 7 -11.89 2.96 11.73
C TRP A 7 -10.35 2.96 11.80
N GLN A 8 -9.70 3.90 11.13
CA GLN A 8 -8.24 4.08 11.15
C GLN A 8 -7.72 4.41 12.56
N ARG A 9 -8.40 5.33 13.28
CA ARG A 9 -8.10 5.64 14.70
C ARG A 9 -8.33 4.44 15.62
N GLY A 10 -9.40 3.68 15.39
CA GLY A 10 -9.68 2.45 16.13
C GLY A 10 -8.63 1.36 15.91
N TRP A 11 -8.10 1.23 14.70
CA TRP A 11 -7.04 0.27 14.36
C TRP A 11 -5.68 0.70 14.91
N GLN A 12 -5.25 1.96 14.70
CA GLN A 12 -3.98 2.48 15.26
C GLN A 12 -3.96 2.37 16.80
N GLY A 13 -5.06 2.67 17.48
CA GLY A 13 -5.18 2.51 18.94
C GLY A 13 -5.15 1.04 19.41
N THR A 14 -5.52 0.09 18.55
CA THR A 14 -5.45 -1.35 18.85
C THR A 14 -4.05 -1.92 18.62
N VAL A 15 -3.35 -1.45 17.58
CA VAL A 15 -1.96 -1.87 17.27
C VAL A 15 -0.96 -1.28 18.27
N ALA A 16 -1.19 -0.06 18.78
CA ALA A 16 -0.35 0.54 19.82
C ALA A 16 -0.55 -0.09 21.21
N GLY A 17 -1.62 -0.85 21.43
CA GLY A 17 -2.03 -1.38 22.74
C GLY A 17 -1.53 -2.78 23.09
N SER A 18 -0.71 -3.45 22.26
CA SER A 18 -0.22 -4.80 22.56
C SER A 18 1.05 -4.86 23.42
N GLY A 19 1.38 -3.77 24.13
CA GLY A 19 2.47 -3.71 25.11
C GLY A 19 1.97 -3.46 26.53
N GLN A 20 1.88 -4.54 27.32
CA GLN A 20 1.91 -4.62 28.80
C GLN A 20 0.85 -3.87 29.65
N ASP A 21 0.05 -4.70 30.34
CA ASP A 21 -0.48 -4.60 31.72
C ASP A 21 -1.17 -3.33 32.28
N GLY A 22 -2.32 -3.56 32.93
CA GLY A 22 -2.69 -2.82 34.15
C GLY A 22 -4.11 -2.25 34.22
N ALA A 23 -4.97 -2.98 34.92
CA ALA A 23 -6.35 -2.66 35.32
C ALA A 23 -6.67 -1.20 35.75
N ARG A 24 -7.88 -0.71 35.38
CA ARG A 24 -9.01 -0.36 36.29
C ARG A 24 -10.08 0.51 35.60
N GLU A 25 -11.34 0.02 35.72
CA GLU A 25 -12.65 0.70 35.94
C GLU A 25 -12.87 2.18 35.53
N HIS A 26 -14.02 2.67 35.06
CA HIS A 26 -15.43 2.23 35.07
C HIS A 26 -16.22 3.18 34.14
N GLY A 27 -17.22 2.73 33.37
CA GLY A 27 -18.21 3.66 32.79
C GLY A 27 -18.90 3.29 31.47
N ARG A 28 -19.94 2.46 31.56
CA ARG A 28 -21.13 2.39 30.67
C ARG A 28 -20.92 2.20 29.15
N GLY A 29 -21.07 0.94 28.74
CA GLY A 29 -22.16 0.56 27.83
C GLY A 29 -21.91 0.62 26.32
N THR A 30 -21.39 -0.47 25.74
CA THR A 30 -22.03 -1.24 24.65
C THR A 30 -21.12 -2.38 24.19
N LEU A 31 -21.74 -3.57 24.08
CA LEU A 31 -21.37 -4.77 23.33
C LEU A 31 -19.88 -5.05 22.99
N GLY A 32 -19.36 -6.11 23.62
CA GLY A 32 -18.63 -7.19 22.91
C GLY A 32 -17.29 -6.84 22.25
N ARG A 33 -16.27 -6.49 23.03
CA ARG A 33 -14.87 -6.43 22.54
C ARG A 33 -14.28 -7.83 22.43
N GLY A 34 -14.65 -8.52 21.35
CA GLY A 34 -14.02 -9.74 20.91
C GLY A 34 -12.70 -9.42 20.21
N VAL A 35 -11.59 -9.76 20.87
CA VAL A 35 -10.22 -9.77 20.33
C VAL A 35 -10.03 -10.88 19.26
N ALA A 36 -11.12 -11.31 18.60
CA ALA A 36 -11.18 -12.41 17.65
C ALA A 36 -12.34 -12.29 16.62
N ARG A 37 -12.91 -11.08 16.40
CA ARG A 37 -14.11 -10.88 15.56
C ARG A 37 -13.96 -9.87 14.40
N GLY A 38 -12.73 -9.54 13.99
CA GLY A 38 -12.47 -8.59 12.90
C GLY A 38 -12.52 -9.19 11.48
N GLY A 39 -12.36 -10.51 11.31
CA GLY A 39 -12.29 -11.18 10.00
C GLY A 39 -13.49 -10.89 9.09
N GLY A 40 -14.71 -11.09 9.60
CA GLY A 40 -15.94 -10.89 8.83
C GLY A 40 -16.24 -9.42 8.48
N VAL A 41 -15.83 -8.47 9.33
CA VAL A 41 -16.02 -7.03 9.07
C VAL A 41 -15.02 -6.53 8.03
N CYS A 42 -13.78 -7.04 8.05
CA CYS A 42 -12.78 -6.70 7.04
C CYS A 42 -13.13 -7.24 5.65
N ALA A 43 -13.63 -8.48 5.56
CA ALA A 43 -14.07 -9.05 4.28
C ALA A 43 -15.27 -8.29 3.68
N GLN A 44 -16.24 -7.88 4.51
CA GLN A 44 -17.38 -7.08 4.07
C GLN A 44 -17.01 -5.62 3.73
N ALA A 45 -15.88 -5.12 4.25
CA ALA A 45 -15.41 -3.76 3.98
C ALA A 45 -14.77 -3.62 2.59
N ILE A 46 -14.14 -4.66 2.05
CA ILE A 46 -13.44 -4.58 0.75
C ILE A 46 -14.37 -4.11 -0.38
N PRO A 47 -15.56 -4.70 -0.61
CA PRO A 47 -16.45 -4.23 -1.68
C PRO A 47 -16.84 -2.75 -1.53
N LEU A 48 -17.03 -2.28 -0.30
CA LEU A 48 -17.37 -0.88 -0.02
C LEU A 48 -16.18 0.06 -0.28
N LEU A 49 -14.96 -0.35 0.08
CA LEU A 49 -13.74 0.40 -0.22
C LEU A 49 -13.50 0.46 -1.73
N VAL A 50 -13.70 -0.65 -2.44
CA VAL A 50 -13.57 -0.73 -3.91
C VAL A 50 -14.53 0.24 -4.60
N GLN A 51 -15.77 0.39 -4.12
CA GLN A 51 -16.72 1.36 -4.67
C GLN A 51 -16.22 2.80 -4.56
N VAL A 52 -15.57 3.16 -3.46
CA VAL A 52 -14.97 4.49 -3.28
C VAL A 52 -13.79 4.66 -4.23
N ILE A 53 -12.92 3.64 -4.33
CA ILE A 53 -11.70 3.71 -5.15
C ILE A 53 -12.01 3.77 -6.65
N GLN A 54 -13.08 3.11 -7.08
CA GLN A 54 -13.50 3.05 -8.48
C GLN A 54 -14.52 4.13 -8.84
N SER A 55 -14.81 5.10 -7.95
CA SER A 55 -15.71 6.19 -8.31
C SER A 55 -15.09 7.02 -9.45
N PRO A 56 -15.90 7.53 -10.41
CA PRO A 56 -15.37 8.28 -11.55
C PRO A 56 -14.54 9.51 -11.18
N ASP A 57 -14.81 10.07 -9.99
CA ASP A 57 -14.19 11.25 -9.42
C ASP A 57 -13.17 10.92 -8.31
N ALA A 58 -12.82 9.64 -8.11
CA ALA A 58 -11.97 9.18 -7.01
C ALA A 58 -10.58 9.84 -7.02
N ARG A 59 -10.03 10.12 -8.20
CA ARG A 59 -8.73 10.77 -8.39
C ARG A 59 -8.79 12.29 -8.60
N SER A 60 -9.94 12.92 -8.35
CA SER A 60 -10.03 14.40 -8.30
C SER A 60 -9.32 14.95 -7.07
N GLU A 61 -8.88 16.21 -7.10
CA GLU A 61 -8.12 16.84 -6.00
C GLU A 61 -8.80 16.70 -4.64
N VAL A 62 -10.14 16.81 -4.59
CA VAL A 62 -10.92 16.72 -3.34
C VAL A 62 -11.03 15.28 -2.82
N ASN A 63 -11.04 14.30 -3.73
CA ASN A 63 -11.26 12.89 -3.40
C ASN A 63 -9.98 12.05 -3.38
N LEU A 64 -8.85 12.60 -3.81
CA LEU A 64 -7.60 11.85 -3.93
C LEU A 64 -7.13 11.31 -2.58
N ASN A 65 -7.02 12.16 -1.55
CA ASN A 65 -6.63 11.73 -0.21
C ASN A 65 -7.57 10.65 0.39
N PRO A 66 -8.91 10.80 0.42
CA PRO A 66 -9.78 9.74 0.95
C PRO A 66 -9.75 8.45 0.10
N THR A 67 -9.51 8.56 -1.21
CA THR A 67 -9.32 7.39 -2.09
C THR A 67 -8.04 6.64 -1.75
N GLU A 68 -6.93 7.33 -1.58
CA GLU A 68 -5.65 6.70 -1.21
C GLU A 68 -5.69 6.08 0.19
N ASN A 69 -6.41 6.71 1.13
CA ASN A 69 -6.69 6.12 2.43
C ASN A 69 -7.57 4.85 2.36
N ALA A 70 -8.50 4.78 1.41
CA ALA A 70 -9.23 3.54 1.13
C ALA A 70 -8.30 2.45 0.55
N ILE A 71 -7.38 2.80 -0.35
CA ILE A 71 -6.36 1.88 -0.88
C ILE A 71 -5.48 1.34 0.25
N ALA A 72 -5.00 2.21 1.15
CA ALA A 72 -4.20 1.82 2.31
C ALA A 72 -4.96 0.89 3.27
N ALA A 73 -6.26 1.14 3.49
CA ALA A 73 -7.11 0.24 4.27
C ALA A 73 -7.22 -1.15 3.62
N VAL A 74 -7.41 -1.24 2.30
CA VAL A 74 -7.40 -2.53 1.59
C VAL A 74 -6.06 -3.22 1.75
N THR A 75 -4.93 -2.51 1.58
CA THR A 75 -3.58 -3.04 1.80
C THR A 75 -3.44 -3.70 3.18
N LYS A 76 -3.88 -3.01 4.25
CA LYS A 76 -3.80 -3.53 5.62
C LYS A 76 -4.66 -4.78 5.81
N ILE A 77 -5.84 -4.83 5.19
CA ILE A 77 -6.69 -6.02 5.21
C ILE A 77 -5.98 -7.18 4.51
N LEU A 78 -5.41 -6.97 3.33
CA LEU A 78 -4.67 -8.00 2.60
C LEU A 78 -3.45 -8.50 3.39
N LYS A 79 -2.72 -7.59 4.04
CA LYS A 79 -1.50 -7.92 4.80
C LYS A 79 -1.78 -8.68 6.09
N TYR A 80 -2.77 -8.25 6.88
CA TYR A 80 -2.99 -8.76 8.25
C TYR A 80 -4.22 -9.66 8.40
N ASN A 81 -5.12 -9.69 7.42
CA ASN A 81 -6.39 -10.41 7.49
C ASN A 81 -6.69 -11.19 6.19
N ASN A 82 -5.66 -11.80 5.62
CA ASN A 82 -5.73 -12.60 4.39
C ASN A 82 -6.63 -13.85 4.51
N SER A 83 -6.84 -14.40 5.70
CA SER A 83 -7.64 -15.62 5.89
C SER A 83 -9.15 -15.43 5.62
N ALA A 84 -9.61 -14.18 5.60
CA ALA A 84 -11.02 -13.84 5.37
C ALA A 84 -11.31 -13.37 3.93
N VAL A 85 -10.30 -13.29 3.05
CA VAL A 85 -10.39 -12.67 1.72
C VAL A 85 -9.64 -13.52 0.70
N ASN A 86 -10.18 -13.66 -0.52
CA ASN A 86 -9.41 -14.24 -1.61
C ASN A 86 -8.36 -13.22 -2.11
N VAL A 87 -7.18 -13.23 -1.50
CA VAL A 87 -6.10 -12.28 -1.79
C VAL A 87 -5.69 -12.28 -3.26
N ASP A 88 -5.66 -13.46 -3.88
CA ASP A 88 -5.26 -13.63 -5.28
C ASP A 88 -6.22 -12.93 -6.26
N GLU A 89 -7.50 -12.80 -5.92
CA GLU A 89 -8.46 -12.05 -6.74
C GLU A 89 -8.30 -10.52 -6.56
N VAL A 90 -7.87 -10.08 -5.38
CA VAL A 90 -7.78 -8.65 -5.05
C VAL A 90 -6.45 -8.06 -5.50
N ILE A 91 -5.34 -8.80 -5.46
CA ILE A 91 -3.99 -8.29 -5.81
C ILE A 91 -3.95 -7.60 -7.18
N PRO A 92 -4.45 -8.19 -8.29
CA PRO A 92 -4.36 -7.56 -9.61
C PRO A 92 -5.12 -6.23 -9.67
N VAL A 93 -6.27 -6.16 -9.00
CA VAL A 93 -7.10 -4.94 -8.94
C VAL A 93 -6.45 -3.91 -8.04
N TRP A 94 -5.91 -4.31 -6.89
CA TRP A 94 -5.18 -3.44 -5.98
C TRP A 94 -3.95 -2.83 -6.63
N LEU A 95 -3.17 -3.63 -7.36
CA LEU A 95 -2.01 -3.15 -8.11
C LEU A 95 -2.42 -2.12 -9.18
N SER A 96 -3.66 -2.19 -9.68
CA SER A 96 -4.18 -1.21 -10.63
C SER A 96 -4.42 0.17 -10.05
N TRP A 97 -4.55 0.27 -8.72
CA TRP A 97 -4.81 1.52 -8.01
C TRP A 97 -3.53 2.25 -7.60
N LEU A 98 -2.34 1.71 -7.85
CA LEU A 98 -1.07 2.37 -7.56
C LEU A 98 -0.63 3.24 -8.76
N PRO A 99 0.12 4.34 -8.52
CA PRO A 99 0.74 4.76 -7.26
C PRO A 99 -0.17 5.57 -6.31
N VAL A 100 0.32 5.77 -5.08
CA VAL A 100 -0.25 6.64 -4.03
C VAL A 100 0.80 7.63 -3.52
N TRP A 101 0.41 8.85 -3.16
CA TRP A 101 1.37 9.89 -2.74
C TRP A 101 0.81 11.00 -1.84
N GLU A 102 -0.49 11.08 -1.59
CA GLU A 102 -1.09 12.18 -0.80
C GLU A 102 -0.87 12.02 0.69
N ASP A 103 -0.89 10.78 1.19
CA ASP A 103 -0.79 10.47 2.62
C ASP A 103 0.54 9.75 2.89
N THR A 104 1.53 10.51 3.37
CA THR A 104 2.89 10.02 3.64
C THR A 104 2.96 9.11 4.87
N ASP A 105 1.94 9.10 5.73
CA ASP A 105 1.84 8.15 6.85
C ASP A 105 1.35 6.79 6.34
N GLU A 106 0.49 6.78 5.32
CA GLU A 106 -0.13 5.57 4.78
C GLU A 106 0.63 4.95 3.60
N ALA A 107 1.30 5.77 2.78
CA ALA A 107 2.10 5.32 1.64
C ALA A 107 3.16 4.26 2.01
N PRO A 108 3.94 4.37 3.11
CA PRO A 108 4.88 3.34 3.54
C PRO A 108 4.24 1.96 3.76
N HIS A 109 2.99 1.91 4.22
CA HIS A 109 2.28 0.64 4.39
C HIS A 109 1.94 0.00 3.04
N VAL A 110 1.51 0.82 2.07
CA VAL A 110 1.19 0.39 0.70
C VAL A 110 2.43 -0.13 -0.02
N TYR A 111 3.51 0.65 -0.05
CA TYR A 111 4.76 0.25 -0.70
C TYR A 111 5.46 -0.88 0.06
N GLY A 112 5.36 -0.93 1.39
CA GLY A 112 5.90 -2.02 2.19
C GLY A 112 5.25 -3.36 1.84
N TYR A 113 3.93 -3.38 1.68
CA TYR A 113 3.23 -4.58 1.20
C TYR A 113 3.59 -4.93 -0.24
N LEU A 114 3.74 -3.95 -1.13
CA LEU A 114 4.20 -4.19 -2.50
C LEU A 114 5.58 -4.86 -2.52
N CYS A 115 6.52 -4.36 -1.70
CA CYS A 115 7.84 -4.96 -1.54
C CYS A 115 7.75 -6.39 -0.98
N ASP A 116 6.88 -6.65 0.01
CA ASP A 116 6.66 -8.01 0.55
C ASP A 116 6.22 -8.99 -0.55
N LEU A 117 5.34 -8.56 -1.45
CA LEU A 117 4.88 -9.38 -2.57
C LEU A 117 5.96 -9.61 -3.64
N ILE A 118 6.81 -8.62 -3.91
CA ILE A 118 7.92 -8.74 -4.87
C ILE A 118 9.01 -9.66 -4.31
N ASP A 119 9.41 -9.45 -3.05
CA ASP A 119 10.40 -10.29 -2.36
C ASP A 119 9.92 -11.74 -2.24
N GLY A 120 8.61 -11.95 -2.09
CA GLY A 120 7.96 -13.26 -2.10
C GLY A 120 7.78 -13.88 -3.50
N ASN A 121 8.25 -13.21 -4.57
CA ASN A 121 8.11 -13.64 -5.97
C ASN A 121 6.65 -13.95 -6.37
N HIS A 122 5.71 -13.12 -5.92
CA HIS A 122 4.28 -13.36 -6.11
C HIS A 122 3.90 -13.30 -7.60
N PRO A 123 3.38 -14.39 -8.20
CA PRO A 123 3.20 -14.49 -9.66
C PRO A 123 2.22 -13.46 -10.21
N LEU A 124 1.21 -13.05 -9.43
CA LEU A 124 0.25 -12.03 -9.83
C LEU A 124 0.80 -10.59 -9.83
N VAL A 125 1.86 -10.33 -9.05
CA VAL A 125 2.50 -8.99 -9.02
C VAL A 125 3.52 -8.88 -10.13
N LEU A 126 4.39 -9.88 -10.29
CA LEU A 126 5.43 -9.89 -11.31
C LEU A 126 4.89 -10.19 -12.70
N GLY A 127 3.80 -10.94 -12.80
CA GLY A 127 3.24 -11.41 -14.06
C GLY A 127 4.05 -12.56 -14.67
N PRO A 128 3.52 -13.24 -15.70
CA PRO A 128 4.25 -14.30 -16.40
C PRO A 128 5.54 -13.74 -17.00
N ASN A 129 6.67 -14.40 -16.74
CA ASN A 129 8.00 -13.96 -17.17
C ASN A 129 8.35 -12.52 -16.74
N ASN A 130 7.86 -12.08 -15.58
CA ASN A 130 8.13 -10.76 -15.02
C ASN A 130 7.64 -9.59 -15.91
N SER A 131 6.56 -9.80 -16.68
CA SER A 131 6.01 -8.81 -17.61
C SER A 131 5.58 -7.50 -16.94
N ASN A 132 5.32 -7.48 -15.63
CA ASN A 132 4.86 -6.30 -14.90
C ASN A 132 6.01 -5.43 -14.37
N LEU A 133 7.28 -5.85 -14.52
CA LEU A 133 8.42 -5.08 -14.02
C LEU A 133 8.47 -3.62 -14.50
N PRO A 134 8.19 -3.29 -15.78
CA PRO A 134 8.15 -1.88 -16.20
C PRO A 134 7.09 -1.07 -15.48
N ARG A 135 5.93 -1.67 -15.20
CA ARG A 135 4.86 -1.02 -14.43
C ARG A 135 5.25 -0.80 -12.98
N LEU A 136 5.92 -1.78 -12.35
CA LEU A 136 6.44 -1.63 -10.98
C LEU A 136 7.49 -0.53 -10.91
N MET A 137 8.36 -0.43 -11.92
CA MET A 137 9.33 0.66 -12.02
C MET A 137 8.65 2.03 -12.14
N LEU A 138 7.57 2.13 -12.93
CA LEU A 138 6.78 3.35 -13.04
C LEU A 138 6.15 3.74 -11.70
N ILE A 139 5.56 2.79 -10.99
CA ILE A 139 4.95 3.01 -9.66
C ILE A 139 6.00 3.55 -8.68
N PHE A 140 7.17 2.92 -8.59
CA PHE A 140 8.25 3.36 -7.69
C PHE A 140 8.79 4.74 -8.09
N SER A 141 9.03 4.96 -9.38
CA SER A 141 9.58 6.23 -9.86
C SER A 141 8.61 7.39 -9.63
N GLU A 142 7.30 7.17 -9.78
CA GLU A 142 6.29 8.17 -9.46
C GLU A 142 6.20 8.46 -7.96
N ALA A 143 6.30 7.42 -7.11
CA ALA A 143 6.35 7.58 -5.65
C ALA A 143 7.55 8.45 -5.23
N PHE A 144 8.73 8.19 -5.80
CA PHE A 144 9.93 8.99 -5.54
C PHE A 144 9.81 10.41 -6.04
N ARG A 145 9.23 10.61 -7.24
CA ARG A 145 9.02 11.93 -7.84
C ARG A 145 8.08 12.80 -6.99
N ARG A 146 7.05 12.18 -6.41
CA ARG A 146 6.07 12.83 -5.53
C ARG A 146 6.51 12.93 -4.07
N GLU A 147 7.68 12.37 -3.73
CA GLU A 147 8.17 12.29 -2.35
C GLU A 147 7.16 11.61 -1.41
N ALA A 148 6.44 10.60 -1.94
CA ALA A 148 5.41 9.83 -1.24
C ALA A 148 5.95 9.02 -0.05
N VAL A 149 7.26 8.77 -0.03
CA VAL A 149 7.96 8.01 1.01
C VAL A 149 9.20 8.78 1.43
N GLU A 150 9.47 8.79 2.73
CA GLU A 150 10.70 9.38 3.27
C GLU A 150 11.93 8.61 2.78
N LYS A 151 13.01 9.32 2.51
CA LYS A 151 14.20 8.73 1.90
C LYS A 151 14.91 7.74 2.82
N GLU A 152 14.93 8.05 4.10
CA GLU A 152 15.57 7.27 5.16
C GLU A 152 14.69 6.11 5.65
N ALA A 153 13.42 6.04 5.21
CA ALA A 153 12.53 4.97 5.61
C ALA A 153 13.00 3.61 5.08
N GLU A 154 12.81 2.57 5.90
CA GLU A 154 13.17 1.19 5.55
C GLU A 154 12.48 0.75 4.24
N VAL A 155 11.22 1.15 4.03
CA VAL A 155 10.47 0.83 2.81
C VAL A 155 11.15 1.39 1.56
N THR A 156 11.68 2.60 1.62
CA THR A 156 12.38 3.24 0.50
C THR A 156 13.65 2.47 0.17
N GLN A 157 14.41 2.04 1.18
CA GLN A 157 15.58 1.20 0.97
C GLN A 157 15.22 -0.14 0.33
N ARG A 158 14.10 -0.76 0.73
CA ARG A 158 13.59 -1.98 0.09
C ARG A 158 13.22 -1.76 -1.38
N MET A 159 12.50 -0.67 -1.69
CA MET A 159 12.16 -0.30 -3.07
C MET A 159 13.44 -0.10 -3.91
N LEU A 160 14.44 0.60 -3.37
CA LEU A 160 15.72 0.81 -4.07
C LEU A 160 16.50 -0.48 -4.29
N ASN A 161 16.45 -1.43 -3.35
CA ASN A 161 17.08 -2.73 -3.54
C ASN A 161 16.43 -3.51 -4.69
N ILE A 162 15.11 -3.47 -4.83
CA ILE A 162 14.41 -4.06 -5.99
C ILE A 162 14.86 -3.38 -7.29
N VAL A 163 14.94 -2.04 -7.31
CA VAL A 163 15.44 -1.30 -8.48
C VAL A 163 16.88 -1.70 -8.83
N ARG A 164 17.77 -1.85 -7.84
CA ARG A 164 19.17 -2.28 -8.04
C ARG A 164 19.25 -3.71 -8.57
N GLN A 165 18.37 -4.61 -8.14
CA GLN A 165 18.29 -5.95 -8.73
C GLN A 165 17.90 -5.89 -10.20
N LEU A 166 16.99 -4.99 -10.59
CA LEU A 166 16.66 -4.77 -12.00
C LEU A 166 17.83 -4.22 -12.80
N GLN A 167 18.66 -3.35 -12.22
CA GLN A 167 19.89 -2.85 -12.86
C GLN A 167 20.88 -3.97 -13.20
N ALA A 168 20.84 -5.12 -12.50
CA ALA A 168 21.67 -6.27 -12.81
C ALA A 168 21.31 -6.92 -14.15
N ASN A 169 20.12 -6.65 -14.71
CA ASN A 169 19.71 -7.04 -16.05
C ASN A 169 19.55 -5.79 -16.94
N PRO A 170 20.58 -5.40 -17.70
CA PRO A 170 20.58 -4.17 -18.48
C PRO A 170 19.44 -4.09 -19.51
N GLU A 171 19.06 -5.20 -20.13
CA GLU A 171 18.00 -5.23 -21.14
C GLU A 171 16.64 -4.88 -20.53
N VAL A 172 16.29 -5.54 -19.42
CA VAL A 172 15.04 -5.29 -18.69
C VAL A 172 15.06 -3.89 -18.09
N PHE A 173 16.18 -3.45 -17.52
CA PHE A 173 16.30 -2.11 -16.96
C PHE A 173 16.08 -1.02 -18.01
N GLN A 174 16.71 -1.14 -19.19
CA GLN A 174 16.51 -0.20 -20.28
C GLN A 174 15.06 -0.19 -20.78
N ALA A 175 14.42 -1.35 -20.88
CA ALA A 175 13.01 -1.44 -21.23
C ALA A 175 12.11 -0.72 -20.21
N CYS A 176 12.41 -0.81 -18.92
CA CYS A 176 11.71 -0.08 -17.87
C CYS A 176 11.95 1.43 -17.95
N ILE A 177 13.21 1.87 -18.06
CA ILE A 177 13.59 3.29 -18.12
C ILE A 177 12.96 3.98 -19.34
N SER A 178 12.88 3.29 -20.48
CA SER A 178 12.28 3.84 -21.71
C SER A 178 10.80 4.23 -21.58
N GLN A 179 10.10 3.69 -20.58
CA GLN A 179 8.69 3.99 -20.29
C GLN A 179 8.50 5.11 -19.26
N LEU A 180 9.58 5.55 -18.62
CA LEU A 180 9.54 6.61 -17.61
C LEU A 180 9.67 7.99 -18.25
N SER A 181 8.97 8.98 -17.68
CA SER A 181 9.18 10.39 -18.04
C SER A 181 10.54 10.90 -17.57
N GLN A 182 11.01 12.02 -18.14
CA GLN A 182 12.29 12.62 -17.73
C GLN A 182 12.30 12.97 -16.23
N GLU A 183 11.20 13.47 -15.68
CA GLU A 183 11.09 13.76 -14.25
C GLU A 183 11.16 12.50 -13.39
N GLN A 184 10.55 11.40 -13.83
CA GLN A 184 10.61 10.11 -13.13
C GLN A 184 12.02 9.52 -13.16
N GLN A 185 12.72 9.62 -14.29
CA GLN A 185 14.12 9.18 -14.39
C GLN A 185 15.05 10.00 -13.48
N LEU A 186 14.85 11.32 -13.41
CA LEU A 186 15.61 12.20 -12.52
C LEU A 186 15.35 11.88 -11.04
N ALA A 187 14.09 11.65 -10.67
CA ALA A 187 13.73 11.23 -9.31
C ALA A 187 14.39 9.89 -8.96
N LEU A 188 14.28 8.90 -9.84
CA LEU A 188 14.92 7.60 -9.64
C LEU A 188 16.44 7.72 -9.48
N HIS A 189 17.09 8.53 -10.32
CA HIS A 189 18.53 8.79 -10.22
C HIS A 189 18.90 9.44 -8.88
N LYS A 190 18.18 10.50 -8.46
CA LYS A 190 18.37 11.20 -7.18
C LYS A 190 18.32 10.23 -5.99
N TYR A 191 17.38 9.28 -5.99
CA TYR A 191 17.27 8.29 -4.91
C TYR A 191 18.32 7.18 -5.00
N LEU A 192 18.84 6.84 -6.18
CA LEU A 192 19.86 5.80 -6.33
C LEU A 192 21.28 6.28 -5.99
N THR A 193 21.58 7.56 -6.21
CA THR A 193 22.93 8.13 -6.05
C THR A 193 23.20 8.78 -4.70
N THR A 194 22.17 8.95 -3.87
CA THR A 194 22.32 9.51 -2.52
C THR A 194 22.24 8.41 -1.50
#